data_AF-A0A0L8GBX6-F1
#
_entry.id   AF-A0A0L8GBX6-F1
#
_cell.length_a   1.000
_cell.length_b   1.000
_cell.length_c   1.000
_cell.angle_alpha   90.00
_cell.angle_beta   90.00
_cell.angle_gamma   90.00
#
_symmetry.space_group_name_H-M   'P 1'
#
loop_
_entity.id
_entity.type
_entity.pdbx_description
1 polymer ?
#
loop_
_entity_poly.entity_id
_entity_poly.type
_entity_poly.pdbx_seq_one_letter_code
_entity_poly.pdbx_strand_id
1 'polypeptide(L)'
;QTVNGTYQIKKIMDTWTRQMGYPVVNIKADGKDHYIIEQKRFLLQPGDKFNVSESPYKYMWHIPFVYSFMSKPSQTELHWLSNSSDRIKATGSGWILGNVDHIGFYRVNYEVSMWKQLTEQLHKDHTVFVASSRAGLIGDALNLARAGQLDYHIALNITTYLKKESDFVPWKAFLDGLEFVNAMLDTSDSYGNFQKYLTDMVTPVFKKIKLNGKGTLPQRYMRRLILNAACNLEIPEAVQYATKMFKDWMETGRQLPSDLATIIYTVGIRQGNAREWDFTWNQTRHTNVAAEKHMLLEALAQTEVPWLFWR
;
A
#
# COMPACT_ATOMS: atom_id res chain seq x y z
N GLN A 1 -13.09 25.02 19.02
CA GLN A 1 -14.20 25.95 19.31
C GLN A 1 -14.19 27.05 18.26
N THR A 2 -15.29 27.20 17.51
CA THR A 2 -15.49 28.26 16.53
C THR A 2 -15.83 29.56 17.24
N VAL A 3 -15.29 30.69 16.76
CA VAL A 3 -15.77 32.03 17.13
C VAL A 3 -16.50 32.54 15.90
N ASN A 4 -17.78 32.92 16.02
CA ASN A 4 -18.61 33.40 14.91
C ASN A 4 -18.70 32.47 13.69
N GLY A 5 -18.78 31.15 13.90
CA GLY A 5 -18.95 30.19 12.79
C GLY A 5 -17.75 30.06 11.85
N THR A 6 -16.64 30.75 12.13
CA THR A 6 -15.39 30.66 11.37
C THR A 6 -14.36 29.85 12.14
N TYR A 7 -13.85 28.79 11.49
CA TYR A 7 -12.71 28.04 12.02
C TYR A 7 -11.47 28.93 12.00
N GLN A 8 -10.75 28.99 13.12
CA GLN A 8 -9.46 29.69 13.15
C GLN A 8 -8.42 28.83 12.44
N ILE A 9 -8.37 28.93 11.10
CA ILE A 9 -7.51 28.14 10.22
C ILE A 9 -6.06 28.18 10.69
N LYS A 10 -5.57 29.35 11.11
CA LYS A 10 -4.23 29.49 11.67
C LYS A 10 -3.99 28.54 12.84
N LYS A 11 -4.90 28.47 13.83
CA LYS A 11 -4.75 27.58 14.99
C LYS A 11 -4.75 26.11 14.59
N ILE A 12 -5.59 25.73 13.62
CA ILE A 12 -5.63 24.36 13.09
C ILE A 12 -4.29 24.04 12.42
N MET A 13 -3.88 24.85 11.44
CA MET A 13 -2.66 24.61 10.66
C MET A 13 -1.38 24.73 11.48
N ASP A 14 -1.37 25.55 12.53
CA ASP A 14 -0.27 25.65 13.47
C ASP A 14 0.00 24.27 14.13
N THR A 15 -1.04 23.51 14.48
CA THR A 15 -0.85 22.12 14.98
C THR A 15 -0.30 21.17 13.93
N TRP A 16 -0.48 21.42 12.62
CA TRP A 16 0.01 20.54 11.56
C TRP A 16 1.40 20.92 11.03
N THR A 17 1.79 22.19 11.13
CA THR A 17 2.98 22.73 10.46
C THR A 17 4.10 23.13 11.42
N ARG A 18 3.81 23.28 12.72
CA ARG A 18 4.77 23.71 13.75
C ARG A 18 5.13 22.63 14.76
N GLN A 19 4.86 21.37 14.45
CA GLN A 19 5.36 20.20 15.18
C GLN A 19 5.62 19.05 14.21
N MET A 20 6.57 18.19 14.54
CA MET A 20 6.92 17.04 13.69
C MET A 20 5.97 15.85 13.90
N GLY A 21 5.87 14.99 12.88
CA GLY A 21 5.07 13.76 12.91
C GLY A 21 3.59 14.01 12.62
N TYR A 22 2.79 12.97 12.85
CA TYR A 22 1.35 12.97 12.60
C TYR A 22 0.62 12.05 13.59
N PRO A 23 -0.71 12.18 13.77
CA PRO A 23 -1.43 11.38 14.73
C PRO A 23 -1.93 10.04 14.16
N VAL A 24 -2.20 9.11 15.07
CA VAL A 24 -3.14 8.00 14.91
C VAL A 24 -4.39 8.29 15.73
N VAL A 25 -5.57 8.06 15.15
CA VAL A 25 -6.86 8.12 15.83
C VAL A 25 -7.30 6.70 16.15
N ASN A 26 -7.40 6.38 17.43
CA ASN A 26 -7.88 5.09 17.91
C ASN A 26 -9.39 5.16 18.14
N ILE A 27 -10.12 4.17 17.65
CA ILE A 27 -11.58 4.09 17.73
C ILE A 27 -11.98 2.85 18.51
N LYS A 28 -12.84 3.02 19.51
CA LYS A 28 -13.37 1.93 20.34
C LYS A 28 -14.87 2.12 20.56
N ALA A 29 -15.63 1.04 20.64
CA ALA A 29 -17.02 1.11 21.08
C ALA A 29 -17.10 1.59 22.53
N ASP A 30 -18.14 2.38 22.81
CA ASP A 30 -18.48 2.87 24.13
C ASP A 30 -19.97 2.59 24.40
N GLY A 31 -20.21 1.35 24.82
CA GLY A 31 -21.56 0.78 24.86
C GLY A 31 -22.13 0.55 23.46
N LYS A 32 -23.46 0.61 23.33
CA LYS A 32 -24.17 0.38 22.05
C LYS A 32 -24.39 1.66 21.24
N ASP A 33 -24.30 2.81 21.90
CA ASP A 33 -24.80 4.07 21.36
C ASP A 33 -23.69 5.07 21.01
N HIS A 34 -22.43 4.77 21.34
CA HIS A 34 -21.31 5.69 21.13
C HIS A 34 -20.02 4.96 20.71
N TYR A 35 -19.15 5.72 20.06
CA TYR A 35 -17.75 5.39 19.83
C TYR A 35 -16.88 6.44 20.54
N ILE A 36 -15.79 6.01 21.15
CA ILE A 36 -14.73 6.90 21.61
C ILE A 36 -13.67 6.98 20.52
N ILE A 37 -13.30 8.21 20.15
CA ILE A 37 -12.15 8.51 19.30
C ILE A 37 -11.05 9.14 20.16
N GLU A 38 -9.82 8.64 20.04
CA GLU A 38 -8.67 9.11 20.83
C GLU A 38 -7.46 9.33 19.92
N GLN A 39 -6.93 10.55 19.89
CA GLN A 39 -5.72 10.85 19.13
C GLN A 39 -4.45 10.64 19.96
N LYS A 40 -3.42 10.08 19.31
CA LYS A 40 -2.05 9.97 19.86
C LYS A 40 -1.05 10.24 18.75
N ARG A 41 0.15 10.72 19.10
CA ARG A 41 1.28 10.77 18.15
C ARG A 41 1.56 9.35 17.64
N PHE A 42 1.60 9.17 16.32
CA PHE A 42 2.03 7.91 15.73
C PHE A 42 3.55 7.87 15.66
N LEU A 43 4.13 6.75 16.12
CA LEU A 43 5.55 6.44 16.03
C LEU A 43 5.67 5.06 15.39
N LEU A 44 6.60 4.93 14.44
CA LEU A 44 6.68 3.74 13.61
C LEU A 44 7.45 2.60 14.26
N GLN A 45 8.47 2.88 15.09
CA GLN A 45 9.20 1.81 15.77
C GLN A 45 8.52 1.47 17.10
N PRO A 46 8.24 0.18 17.35
CA PRO A 46 7.73 -0.27 18.64
C PRO A 46 8.65 0.17 19.78
N GLY A 47 8.08 0.79 20.81
CA GLY A 47 8.82 1.23 21.99
C GLY A 47 9.48 2.60 21.87
N ASP A 48 9.42 3.27 20.72
CA ASP A 48 9.86 4.66 20.59
C ASP A 48 9.13 5.55 21.61
N LYS A 49 9.89 6.40 22.28
CA LYS A 49 9.38 7.38 23.23
C LYS A 49 9.61 8.78 22.69
N PHE A 50 8.78 9.71 23.11
CA PHE A 50 8.93 11.11 22.79
C PHE A 50 8.71 11.97 24.03
N ASN A 51 9.36 13.13 24.07
CA ASN A 51 9.13 14.11 25.11
C ASN A 51 8.00 15.05 24.69
N VAL A 52 6.88 15.01 25.41
CA VAL A 52 5.69 15.84 25.13
C VAL A 52 6.02 17.34 25.14
N SER A 53 7.01 17.77 25.94
CA SER A 53 7.41 19.18 26.05
C SER A 53 8.21 19.70 24.84
N GLU A 54 8.67 18.84 23.94
CA GLU A 54 9.35 19.27 22.70
C GLU A 54 8.40 19.96 21.72
N SER A 55 7.09 19.65 21.82
CA SER A 55 6.08 20.31 21.01
C SER A 55 5.33 21.37 21.83
N PRO A 56 5.21 22.61 21.33
CA PRO A 56 4.35 23.61 21.95
C PRO A 56 2.86 23.21 21.93
N TYR A 57 2.48 22.23 21.10
CA TYR A 57 1.13 21.66 21.02
C TYR A 57 1.01 20.31 21.70
N LYS A 58 2.05 19.85 22.41
CA LYS A 58 2.07 18.57 23.15
C LYS A 58 1.74 17.35 22.28
N TYR A 59 2.03 17.43 20.98
CA TYR A 59 1.64 16.41 19.98
C TYR A 59 0.14 16.12 19.97
N MET A 60 -0.66 17.19 20.04
CA MET A 60 -2.09 17.17 19.77
C MET A 60 -2.38 17.97 18.50
N TRP A 61 -3.29 17.47 17.69
CA TRP A 61 -3.70 18.08 16.44
C TRP A 61 -5.18 18.46 16.47
N HIS A 62 -5.54 19.49 15.73
CA HIS A 62 -6.94 19.74 15.37
C HIS A 62 -7.28 18.93 14.12
N ILE A 63 -7.87 17.75 14.33
CA ILE A 63 -8.11 16.77 13.27
C ILE A 63 -9.52 16.92 12.72
N PRO A 64 -9.70 17.19 11.41
CA PRO A 64 -10.99 17.01 10.73
C PRO A 64 -11.24 15.51 10.55
N PHE A 65 -11.92 14.90 11.52
CA PHE A 65 -12.22 13.48 11.52
C PHE A 65 -13.47 13.22 10.67
N VAL A 66 -13.25 12.76 9.43
CA VAL A 66 -14.32 12.41 8.49
C VAL A 66 -14.61 10.93 8.63
N TYR A 67 -15.87 10.55 8.82
CA TYR A 67 -16.26 9.16 9.03
C TYR A 67 -17.59 8.80 8.38
N SER A 68 -17.86 7.51 8.23
CA SER A 68 -19.17 6.97 7.86
C SER A 68 -19.50 5.72 8.68
N PHE A 69 -20.79 5.38 8.76
CA PHE A 69 -21.27 4.20 9.47
C PHE A 69 -21.71 3.10 8.51
N MET A 70 -21.67 1.85 8.97
CA MET A 70 -22.20 0.70 8.23
C MET A 70 -23.66 0.87 7.78
N SER A 71 -24.49 1.56 8.57
CA SER A 71 -25.90 1.84 8.24
C SER A 71 -26.07 2.81 7.06
N LYS A 72 -25.07 3.68 6.82
CA LYS A 72 -25.09 4.72 5.79
C LYS A 72 -23.68 4.91 5.20
N PRO A 73 -23.13 3.90 4.51
CA PRO A 73 -21.72 3.89 4.11
C PRO A 73 -21.34 5.03 3.15
N SER A 74 -22.29 5.50 2.35
CA SER A 74 -22.13 6.59 1.38
C SER A 74 -22.33 7.99 1.95
N GLN A 75 -22.76 8.11 3.21
CA GLN A 75 -22.95 9.40 3.86
C GLN A 75 -21.77 9.66 4.82
N THR A 76 -21.00 10.70 4.54
CA THR A 76 -19.89 11.13 5.41
C THR A 76 -20.36 12.18 6.40
N GLU A 77 -19.81 12.10 7.61
CA GLU A 77 -19.96 13.08 8.67
C GLU A 77 -18.57 13.64 9.03
N LEU A 78 -18.52 14.88 9.52
CA LEU A 78 -17.30 15.55 9.95
C LEU A 78 -17.38 15.89 11.43
N HIS A 79 -16.39 15.43 12.19
CA HIS A 79 -16.19 15.81 13.59
C HIS A 79 -14.81 16.44 13.78
N TRP A 80 -14.74 17.56 14.50
CA TRP A 80 -13.46 18.22 14.80
C TRP A 80 -12.87 17.72 16.12
N LEU A 81 -12.00 16.72 16.03
CA LEU A 81 -11.28 16.22 17.20
C LEU A 81 -10.18 17.22 17.60
N SER A 82 -10.49 18.06 18.60
CA SER A 82 -9.59 19.11 19.11
C SER A 82 -8.98 18.80 20.47
N ASN A 83 -9.51 17.79 21.15
CA ASN A 83 -9.03 17.29 22.43
C ASN A 83 -8.32 15.94 22.23
N SER A 84 -7.71 15.41 23.28
CA SER A 84 -7.08 14.08 23.26
C SER A 84 -8.07 12.97 22.91
N SER A 85 -9.33 13.12 23.32
CA SER A 85 -10.41 12.19 23.02
C SER A 85 -11.76 12.89 22.89
N ASP A 86 -12.68 12.27 22.18
CA ASP A 86 -14.08 12.72 22.08
C ASP A 86 -15.02 11.53 21.84
N ARG A 87 -16.34 11.76 21.91
CA ARG A 87 -17.38 10.75 21.69
C ARG A 87 -18.19 11.06 20.43
N ILE A 88 -18.37 10.05 19.59
CA ILE A 88 -19.27 10.09 18.43
C ILE A 88 -20.49 9.24 18.74
N LYS A 89 -21.69 9.77 18.50
CA LYS A 89 -22.93 9.00 18.65
C LYS A 89 -23.06 7.99 17.52
N ALA A 90 -23.25 6.72 17.86
CA ALA A 90 -23.50 5.66 16.90
C ALA A 90 -24.90 5.80 16.29
N THR A 91 -25.04 5.47 15.00
CA THR A 91 -26.33 5.46 14.28
C THR A 91 -26.85 4.05 14.01
N GLY A 92 -26.28 3.05 14.68
CA GLY A 92 -26.59 1.63 14.55
C GLY A 92 -25.45 0.74 15.05
N SER A 93 -25.64 -0.57 14.93
CA SER A 93 -24.57 -1.55 15.12
C SER A 93 -23.72 -1.67 13.86
N GLY A 94 -22.45 -2.03 14.02
CA GLY A 94 -21.54 -2.27 12.90
C GLY A 94 -20.20 -1.57 13.06
N TRP A 95 -19.49 -1.45 11.94
CA TRP A 95 -18.28 -0.66 11.86
C TRP A 95 -18.59 0.84 11.68
N ILE A 96 -17.68 1.67 12.20
CA ILE A 96 -17.47 3.06 11.78
C ILE A 96 -16.16 3.09 10.97
N LEU A 97 -16.18 3.70 9.80
CA LEU A 97 -14.98 3.89 8.99
C LEU A 97 -14.49 5.33 9.20
N GLY A 98 -13.31 5.49 9.80
CA GLY A 98 -12.65 6.79 9.96
C GLY A 98 -11.75 7.13 8.77
N ASN A 99 -11.51 8.41 8.57
CA ASN A 99 -10.74 8.97 7.46
C ASN A 99 -11.24 8.48 6.09
N VAL A 100 -12.56 8.64 5.84
CA VAL A 100 -13.17 8.27 4.55
C VAL A 100 -12.43 8.97 3.40
N ASP A 101 -12.19 8.22 2.34
CA ASP A 101 -11.39 8.56 1.16
C ASP A 101 -9.88 8.76 1.43
N HIS A 102 -9.45 8.56 2.68
CA HIS A 102 -8.07 8.69 3.14
C HIS A 102 -7.45 10.07 2.83
N ILE A 103 -8.24 11.13 3.00
CA ILE A 103 -7.85 12.53 2.69
C ILE A 103 -7.05 13.15 3.84
N GLY A 104 -7.34 12.75 5.08
CA GLY A 104 -6.68 13.26 6.27
C GLY A 104 -5.28 12.71 6.45
N PHE A 105 -4.33 13.57 6.86
CA PHE A 105 -2.95 13.19 7.15
C PHE A 105 -2.80 12.56 8.54
N TYR A 106 -3.52 11.46 8.78
CA TYR A 106 -3.48 10.70 10.03
C TYR A 106 -3.88 9.24 9.76
N ARG A 107 -3.45 8.35 10.66
CA ARG A 107 -3.83 6.94 10.62
C ARG A 107 -5.07 6.69 11.46
N VAL A 108 -5.80 5.63 11.17
CA VAL A 108 -6.92 5.18 11.98
C VAL A 108 -6.67 3.76 12.48
N ASN A 109 -6.78 3.57 13.78
CA ASN A 109 -6.76 2.27 14.41
C ASN A 109 -8.12 1.98 15.03
N TYR A 110 -8.55 0.73 14.97
CA TYR A 110 -9.82 0.29 15.49
C TYR A 110 -9.58 -0.77 16.57
N GLU A 111 -10.50 -0.92 17.51
CA GLU A 111 -10.52 -2.11 18.36
C GLU A 111 -10.67 -3.40 17.53
N VAL A 112 -10.20 -4.53 18.07
CA VAL A 112 -10.10 -5.81 17.36
C VAL A 112 -11.45 -6.27 16.78
N SER A 113 -12.54 -6.11 17.53
CA SER A 113 -13.89 -6.47 17.07
C SER A 113 -14.34 -5.66 15.85
N MET A 114 -13.89 -4.42 15.72
CA MET A 114 -14.23 -3.53 14.62
C MET A 114 -13.33 -3.77 13.40
N TRP A 115 -12.05 -4.05 13.61
CA TRP A 115 -11.18 -4.58 12.53
C TRP A 115 -11.76 -5.84 11.89
N LYS A 116 -12.32 -6.75 12.71
CA LYS A 116 -13.00 -7.95 12.22
C LYS A 116 -14.23 -7.60 11.36
N GLN A 117 -15.07 -6.67 11.80
CA GLN A 117 -16.25 -6.23 11.04
C GLN A 117 -15.87 -5.54 9.72
N LEU A 118 -14.82 -4.72 9.71
CA LEU A 118 -14.29 -4.09 8.49
C LEU A 118 -13.76 -5.16 7.52
N THR A 119 -13.07 -6.18 8.04
CA THR A 119 -12.59 -7.32 7.25
C THR A 119 -13.75 -8.11 6.65
N GLU A 120 -14.78 -8.42 7.46
CA GLU A 120 -16.00 -9.09 6.99
C GLU A 120 -16.71 -8.28 5.89
N GLN A 121 -16.79 -6.96 6.03
CA GLN A 121 -17.33 -6.07 5.00
C GLN A 121 -16.53 -6.17 3.70
N LEU A 122 -15.20 -6.11 3.75
CA LEU A 122 -14.33 -6.25 2.58
C LEU A 122 -14.50 -7.61 1.87
N HIS A 123 -14.65 -8.69 2.63
CA HIS A 123 -14.93 -10.00 2.05
C HIS A 123 -16.32 -10.12 1.44
N LYS A 124 -17.33 -9.55 2.09
CA LYS A 124 -18.72 -9.58 1.64
C LYS A 124 -18.91 -8.72 0.39
N ASP A 125 -18.54 -7.45 0.49
CA ASP A 125 -18.58 -6.47 -0.58
C ASP A 125 -17.60 -5.33 -0.28
N HIS A 126 -16.41 -5.41 -0.87
CA HIS A 126 -15.40 -4.36 -0.74
C HIS A 126 -15.81 -3.06 -1.43
N THR A 127 -16.72 -3.08 -2.40
CA THR A 127 -17.07 -1.88 -3.19
C THR A 127 -17.89 -0.86 -2.40
N VAL A 128 -18.40 -1.24 -1.22
CA VAL A 128 -18.96 -0.32 -0.22
C VAL A 128 -17.97 0.75 0.20
N PHE A 129 -16.67 0.43 0.21
CA PHE A 129 -15.60 1.38 0.43
C PHE A 129 -14.99 1.79 -0.89
N VAL A 130 -14.77 3.07 -1.13
CA VAL A 130 -14.02 3.52 -2.32
C VAL A 130 -12.57 3.02 -2.27
N ALA A 131 -11.90 2.97 -3.42
CA ALA A 131 -10.56 2.40 -3.54
C ALA A 131 -9.52 3.05 -2.59
N SER A 132 -9.58 4.37 -2.38
CA SER A 132 -8.68 5.07 -1.45
C SER A 132 -8.91 4.67 0.01
N SER A 133 -10.17 4.51 0.44
CA SER A 133 -10.50 4.01 1.78
C SER A 133 -9.99 2.58 2.00
N ARG A 134 -10.10 1.70 1.00
CA ARG A 134 -9.57 0.34 1.09
C ARG A 134 -8.04 0.31 1.16
N ALA A 135 -7.38 1.13 0.36
CA ALA A 135 -5.94 1.33 0.42
C ALA A 135 -5.51 1.89 1.79
N GLY A 136 -6.26 2.84 2.34
CA GLY A 136 -6.07 3.40 3.67
C GLY A 136 -6.17 2.33 4.76
N LEU A 137 -7.20 1.48 4.73
CA LEU A 137 -7.35 0.35 5.67
C LEU A 137 -6.17 -0.62 5.62
N ILE A 138 -5.74 -1.01 4.42
CA ILE A 138 -4.58 -1.91 4.25
C ILE A 138 -3.29 -1.23 4.75
N GLY A 139 -3.07 0.01 4.32
CA GLY A 139 -1.89 0.78 4.69
C GLY A 139 -1.80 1.03 6.19
N ASP A 140 -2.92 1.38 6.83
CA ASP A 140 -3.00 1.54 8.28
C ASP A 140 -2.79 0.23 9.00
N ALA A 141 -3.47 -0.86 8.60
CA ALA A 141 -3.30 -2.15 9.26
C ALA A 141 -1.82 -2.63 9.25
N LEU A 142 -1.14 -2.54 8.10
CA LEU A 142 0.26 -2.97 7.97
C LEU A 142 1.23 -2.05 8.73
N ASN A 143 1.01 -0.73 8.73
CA ASN A 143 1.87 0.21 9.47
C ASN A 143 1.61 0.18 10.98
N LEU A 144 0.36 -0.05 11.42
CA LEU A 144 0.01 -0.25 12.82
C LEU A 144 0.62 -1.54 13.34
N ALA A 145 0.61 -2.61 12.53
CA ALA A 145 1.29 -3.85 12.88
C ALA A 145 2.81 -3.68 13.00
N ARG A 146 3.43 -2.99 12.04
CA ARG A 146 4.84 -2.61 12.12
C ARG A 146 5.17 -1.79 13.37
N ALA A 147 4.28 -0.90 13.78
CA ALA A 147 4.41 -0.09 14.99
C ALA A 147 4.06 -0.85 16.30
N GLY A 148 3.68 -2.12 16.23
CA GLY A 148 3.25 -2.90 17.39
C GLY A 148 1.92 -2.47 17.99
N GLN A 149 1.10 -1.72 17.26
CA GLN A 149 -0.22 -1.22 17.67
C GLN A 149 -1.39 -2.09 17.17
N LEU A 150 -1.09 -3.08 16.32
CA LEU A 150 -2.03 -4.07 15.81
C LEU A 150 -1.32 -5.41 15.67
N ASP A 151 -2.02 -6.52 15.90
CA ASP A 151 -1.45 -7.85 15.68
C ASP A 151 -1.32 -8.13 14.17
N TYR A 152 -0.19 -8.71 13.75
CA TYR A 152 0.03 -9.10 12.35
C TYR A 152 -1.00 -10.10 11.84
N HIS A 153 -1.58 -10.96 12.69
CA HIS A 153 -2.70 -11.81 12.32
C HIS A 153 -3.89 -10.98 11.83
N ILE A 154 -4.23 -9.88 12.49
CA ILE A 154 -5.33 -8.99 12.06
C ILE A 154 -4.93 -8.25 10.78
N ALA A 155 -3.71 -7.71 10.74
CA ALA A 155 -3.22 -6.94 9.61
C ALA A 155 -3.06 -7.77 8.32
N LEU A 156 -2.67 -9.03 8.42
CA LEU A 156 -2.63 -9.93 7.27
C LEU A 156 -4.02 -10.45 6.91
N ASN A 157 -4.89 -10.74 7.91
CA ASN A 157 -6.23 -11.24 7.64
C ASN A 157 -7.06 -10.25 6.80
N ILE A 158 -7.01 -8.94 7.10
CA ILE A 158 -7.75 -7.94 6.32
C ILE A 158 -7.35 -7.95 4.84
N THR A 159 -6.08 -8.19 4.50
CA THR A 159 -5.63 -8.15 3.11
C THR A 159 -6.14 -9.33 2.27
N THR A 160 -6.64 -10.40 2.88
CA THR A 160 -7.02 -11.63 2.16
C THR A 160 -8.20 -11.43 1.20
N TYR A 161 -9.00 -10.35 1.34
CA TYR A 161 -10.04 -9.99 0.38
C TYR A 161 -9.48 -9.61 -1.00
N LEU A 162 -8.21 -9.20 -1.10
CA LEU A 162 -7.60 -8.65 -2.32
C LEU A 162 -7.67 -9.59 -3.52
N LYS A 163 -7.89 -10.91 -3.33
CA LYS A 163 -8.19 -11.86 -4.42
C LYS A 163 -9.42 -11.44 -5.27
N LYS A 164 -10.31 -10.61 -4.70
CA LYS A 164 -11.50 -10.00 -5.36
C LYS A 164 -11.26 -8.57 -5.85
N GLU A 165 -10.15 -7.94 -5.45
CA GLU A 165 -9.83 -6.56 -5.75
C GLU A 165 -9.32 -6.37 -7.19
N SER A 166 -9.79 -5.30 -7.84
CA SER A 166 -9.42 -4.94 -9.20
C SER A 166 -8.79 -3.54 -9.31
N ASP A 167 -8.90 -2.72 -8.26
CA ASP A 167 -8.31 -1.38 -8.26
C ASP A 167 -6.81 -1.41 -7.95
N PHE A 168 -6.07 -0.52 -8.61
CA PHE A 168 -4.62 -0.41 -8.46
C PHE A 168 -4.18 0.02 -7.05
N VAL A 169 -4.86 1.00 -6.47
CA VAL A 169 -4.40 1.68 -5.24
C VAL A 169 -4.37 0.74 -4.02
N PRO A 170 -5.39 -0.11 -3.75
CA PRO A 170 -5.34 -1.09 -2.67
C PRO A 170 -4.22 -2.12 -2.84
N TRP A 171 -4.00 -2.60 -4.06
CA TRP A 171 -2.89 -3.52 -4.37
C TRP A 171 -1.53 -2.87 -4.18
N LYS A 172 -1.37 -1.60 -4.53
CA LYS A 172 -0.14 -0.84 -4.28
C LYS A 172 0.12 -0.72 -2.78
N ALA A 173 -0.89 -0.33 -2.00
CA ALA A 173 -0.77 -0.23 -0.54
C ALA A 173 -0.38 -1.57 0.11
N PHE A 174 -0.94 -2.67 -0.40
CA PHE A 174 -0.61 -4.03 0.06
C PHE A 174 0.85 -4.40 -0.20
N LEU A 175 1.30 -4.30 -1.45
CA LEU A 175 2.66 -4.71 -1.81
C LEU A 175 3.71 -3.82 -1.13
N ASP A 176 3.48 -2.51 -1.04
CA ASP A 176 4.37 -1.58 -0.35
C ASP A 176 4.48 -1.87 1.15
N GLY A 177 3.33 -2.12 1.80
CA GLY A 177 3.31 -2.40 3.23
C GLY A 177 4.00 -3.73 3.58
N LEU A 178 4.10 -4.65 2.62
CA LEU A 178 4.76 -5.93 2.79
C LEU A 178 6.26 -5.92 2.51
N GLU A 179 6.83 -4.85 1.94
CA GLU A 179 8.28 -4.74 1.76
C GLU A 179 9.03 -4.88 3.09
N PHE A 180 8.51 -4.25 4.16
CA PHE A 180 9.06 -4.40 5.50
C PHE A 180 8.94 -5.84 6.02
N VAL A 181 7.81 -6.49 5.79
CA VAL A 181 7.60 -7.89 6.22
C VAL A 181 8.54 -8.82 5.48
N ASN A 182 8.73 -8.60 4.17
CA ASN A 182 9.68 -9.36 3.35
C ASN A 182 11.10 -9.22 3.88
N ALA A 183 11.57 -7.98 4.11
CA ALA A 183 12.91 -7.71 4.62
C ALA A 183 13.14 -8.23 6.06
N MET A 184 12.09 -8.39 6.85
CA MET A 184 12.18 -8.98 8.19
C MET A 184 12.20 -10.50 8.19
N LEU A 185 11.60 -11.13 7.16
CA LEU A 185 11.42 -12.57 7.10
C LEU A 185 12.39 -13.28 6.15
N ASP A 186 13.11 -12.58 5.28
CA ASP A 186 13.95 -13.15 4.21
C ASP A 186 15.01 -14.16 4.67
N THR A 187 15.55 -13.98 5.87
CA THR A 187 16.50 -14.94 6.49
C THR A 187 15.86 -15.84 7.55
N SER A 188 14.52 -15.88 7.64
CA SER A 188 13.80 -16.68 8.64
C SER A 188 13.20 -17.95 8.05
N ASP A 189 13.00 -18.97 8.88
CA ASP A 189 12.32 -20.21 8.48
C ASP A 189 10.86 -19.99 8.03
N SER A 190 10.27 -18.85 8.39
CA SER A 190 8.91 -18.46 7.97
C SER A 190 8.85 -17.89 6.56
N TYR A 191 10.00 -17.59 5.92
CA TYR A 191 10.04 -16.95 4.60
C TYR A 191 9.29 -17.76 3.54
N GLY A 192 9.45 -19.09 3.53
CA GLY A 192 8.76 -19.96 2.58
C GLY A 192 7.24 -19.87 2.70
N ASN A 193 6.71 -19.78 3.92
CA ASN A 193 5.27 -19.59 4.15
C ASN A 193 4.80 -18.22 3.71
N PHE A 194 5.62 -17.19 3.91
CA PHE A 194 5.33 -15.83 3.46
C PHE A 194 5.30 -15.74 1.93
N GLN A 195 6.31 -16.28 1.25
CA GLN A 195 6.35 -16.38 -0.22
C GLN A 195 5.14 -17.12 -0.77
N LYS A 196 4.77 -18.27 -0.16
CA LYS A 196 3.56 -19.01 -0.54
C LYS A 196 2.29 -18.17 -0.40
N TYR A 197 2.15 -17.45 0.71
CA TYR A 197 1.03 -16.54 0.93
C TYR A 197 0.94 -15.46 -0.16
N LEU A 198 2.06 -14.82 -0.52
CA LEU A 198 2.09 -13.85 -1.62
C LEU A 198 1.72 -14.47 -2.96
N THR A 199 2.26 -15.64 -3.28
CA THR A 199 1.93 -16.39 -4.49
C THR A 199 0.44 -16.72 -4.56
N ASP A 200 -0.17 -17.17 -3.46
CA ASP A 200 -1.60 -17.48 -3.36
C ASP A 200 -2.50 -16.24 -3.53
N MET A 201 -1.99 -15.05 -3.19
CA MET A 201 -2.68 -13.77 -3.37
C MET A 201 -2.55 -13.24 -4.80
N VAL A 202 -1.34 -13.27 -5.37
CA VAL A 202 -1.01 -12.66 -6.66
C VAL A 202 -1.47 -13.53 -7.83
N THR A 203 -1.31 -14.85 -7.76
CA THR A 203 -1.61 -15.78 -8.87
C THR A 203 -3.03 -15.63 -9.44
N PRO A 204 -4.10 -15.62 -8.62
CA PRO A 204 -5.47 -15.51 -9.14
C PRO A 204 -5.74 -14.17 -9.83
N VAL A 205 -5.08 -13.09 -9.40
CA VAL A 205 -5.23 -11.77 -9.99
C VAL A 205 -4.43 -11.65 -11.28
N PHE A 206 -3.19 -12.16 -11.29
CA PHE A 206 -2.38 -12.25 -12.51
C PHE A 206 -3.13 -12.99 -13.62
N LYS A 207 -3.74 -14.14 -13.33
CA LYS A 207 -4.52 -14.94 -14.31
C LYS A 207 -5.72 -14.19 -14.91
N LYS A 208 -6.24 -13.17 -14.24
CA LYS A 208 -7.35 -12.33 -14.75
C LYS A 208 -6.87 -11.14 -15.58
N ILE A 209 -5.63 -10.71 -15.40
CA ILE A 209 -5.10 -9.53 -16.08
C ILE A 209 -4.72 -9.87 -17.51
N LYS A 210 -5.24 -9.07 -18.46
CA LYS A 210 -4.84 -9.14 -19.86
C LYS A 210 -3.52 -8.40 -20.05
N LEU A 211 -2.44 -9.13 -20.36
CA LEU A 211 -1.09 -8.56 -20.58
C LEU A 211 -0.98 -7.80 -21.90
N ASN A 212 -1.69 -8.26 -22.92
CA ASN A 212 -1.75 -7.61 -24.23
C ASN A 212 -3.01 -6.74 -24.28
N GLY A 213 -2.92 -5.43 -24.05
CA GLY A 213 -4.12 -4.59 -24.13
C GLY A 213 -3.95 -3.09 -23.96
N LYS A 214 -4.70 -2.36 -24.78
CA LYS A 214 -5.15 -0.98 -24.51
C LYS A 214 -5.99 -0.98 -23.21
N GLY A 215 -5.97 0.11 -22.46
CA GLY A 215 -6.72 0.24 -21.21
C GLY A 215 -6.57 1.64 -20.62
N THR A 216 -7.37 1.94 -19.61
CA THR A 216 -7.23 3.19 -18.85
C THR A 216 -5.90 3.22 -18.09
N LEU A 217 -5.45 4.40 -17.68
CA LEU A 217 -4.19 4.55 -16.94
C LEU A 217 -4.14 3.68 -15.66
N PRO A 218 -5.19 3.61 -14.81
CA PRO A 218 -5.19 2.70 -13.66
C PRO A 218 -5.07 1.22 -14.02
N GLN A 219 -5.70 0.77 -15.12
CA GLN A 219 -5.59 -0.62 -15.58
C GLN A 219 -4.15 -0.96 -16.04
N ARG A 220 -3.47 0.00 -16.69
CA ARG A 220 -2.07 -0.15 -17.08
C ARG A 220 -1.14 -0.24 -15.87
N TYR A 221 -1.37 0.60 -14.85
CA TYR A 221 -0.63 0.51 -13.60
C TYR A 221 -0.89 -0.79 -12.82
N MET A 222 -2.14 -1.24 -12.76
CA MET A 222 -2.49 -2.52 -12.15
C MET A 222 -1.79 -3.70 -12.86
N ARG A 223 -1.81 -3.70 -14.20
CA ARG A 223 -1.10 -4.71 -15.00
C ARG A 223 0.39 -4.75 -14.69
N ARG A 224 1.04 -3.58 -14.71
CA ARG A 224 2.48 -3.45 -14.42
C ARG A 224 2.79 -3.96 -13.02
N LEU A 225 2.00 -3.53 -12.02
CA LEU A 225 2.20 -3.88 -10.62
C LEU A 225 2.11 -5.39 -10.39
N ILE A 226 1.05 -6.02 -10.91
CA ILE A 226 0.82 -7.46 -10.72
C ILE A 226 1.77 -8.30 -11.56
N LEU A 227 2.12 -7.89 -12.78
CA LEU A 227 3.15 -8.60 -13.56
C LEU A 227 4.51 -8.57 -12.83
N ASN A 228 4.91 -7.40 -12.32
CA ASN A 228 6.16 -7.27 -11.56
C ASN A 228 6.16 -8.18 -10.32
N ALA A 229 5.08 -8.14 -9.54
CA ALA A 229 4.93 -9.02 -8.37
C ALA A 229 4.98 -10.50 -8.77
N ALA A 230 4.27 -10.90 -9.84
CA ALA A 230 4.23 -12.27 -10.31
C ALA A 230 5.60 -12.77 -10.79
N CYS A 231 6.37 -11.93 -11.49
CA CYS A 231 7.73 -12.25 -11.91
C CYS A 231 8.69 -12.37 -10.70
N ASN A 232 8.59 -11.48 -9.71
CA ASN A 232 9.42 -11.56 -8.50
C ASN A 232 9.09 -12.77 -7.60
N LEU A 233 7.86 -13.27 -7.67
CA LEU A 233 7.42 -14.50 -7.00
C LEU A 233 7.68 -15.77 -7.83
N GLU A 234 8.42 -15.66 -8.95
CA GLU A 234 8.74 -16.76 -9.85
C GLU A 234 7.50 -17.55 -10.33
N ILE A 235 6.38 -16.85 -10.55
CA ILE A 235 5.17 -17.48 -11.12
C ILE A 235 5.48 -17.90 -12.57
N PRO A 236 5.42 -19.20 -12.92
CA PRO A 236 5.96 -19.71 -14.18
C PRO A 236 5.41 -19.02 -15.42
N GLU A 237 4.09 -18.80 -15.50
CA GLU A 237 3.45 -18.16 -16.65
C GLU A 237 3.89 -16.69 -16.82
N ALA A 238 4.17 -15.98 -15.72
CA ALA A 238 4.64 -14.59 -15.75
C ALA A 238 6.10 -14.49 -16.21
N VAL A 239 6.97 -15.34 -15.64
CA VAL A 239 8.39 -15.43 -16.04
C VAL A 239 8.52 -15.86 -17.49
N GLN A 240 7.74 -16.85 -17.93
CA GLN A 240 7.73 -17.31 -19.31
C GLN A 240 7.28 -16.21 -20.28
N TYR A 241 6.25 -15.44 -19.93
CA TYR A 241 5.79 -14.31 -20.74
C TYR A 241 6.89 -13.24 -20.91
N ALA A 242 7.49 -12.80 -19.81
CA ALA A 242 8.53 -11.77 -19.84
C ALA A 242 9.79 -12.24 -20.57
N THR A 243 10.23 -13.47 -20.32
CA THR A 243 11.39 -14.09 -21.00
C THR A 243 11.15 -14.21 -22.50
N LYS A 244 9.95 -14.63 -22.92
CA LYS A 244 9.58 -14.70 -24.34
C LYS A 244 9.61 -13.31 -24.99
N MET A 245 9.03 -12.31 -24.33
CA MET A 245 9.03 -10.94 -24.85
C MET A 245 10.43 -10.36 -25.00
N PHE A 246 11.32 -10.66 -24.05
CA PHE A 246 12.72 -10.27 -24.12
C PHE A 246 13.46 -10.94 -25.29
N LYS A 247 13.27 -12.25 -25.49
CA LYS A 247 13.84 -12.99 -26.64
C LYS A 247 13.34 -12.45 -27.97
N ASP A 248 12.03 -12.23 -28.10
CA ASP A 248 11.43 -11.64 -29.30
C ASP A 248 12.05 -10.26 -29.60
N TRP A 249 12.31 -9.45 -28.56
CA TRP A 249 13.00 -8.15 -28.70
C TRP A 249 14.45 -8.32 -29.19
N MET A 250 15.21 -9.27 -28.64
CA MET A 250 16.59 -9.54 -29.11
C MET A 250 16.66 -9.98 -30.57
N GLU A 251 15.71 -10.80 -31.02
CA GLU A 251 15.71 -11.37 -32.37
C GLU A 251 15.18 -10.42 -33.44
N THR A 252 14.15 -9.63 -33.10
CA THR A 252 13.41 -8.83 -34.08
C THR A 252 13.66 -7.33 -33.97
N GLY A 253 14.23 -6.86 -32.86
CA GLY A 253 14.33 -5.44 -32.54
C GLY A 253 12.96 -4.77 -32.31
N ARG A 254 11.87 -5.54 -32.17
CA ARG A 254 10.53 -5.00 -31.97
C ARG A 254 10.46 -4.23 -30.66
N GLN A 255 9.94 -3.01 -30.72
CA GLN A 255 9.76 -2.18 -29.53
C GLN A 255 8.84 -2.85 -28.50
N LEU A 256 9.31 -2.91 -27.26
CA LEU A 256 8.54 -3.42 -26.13
C LEU A 256 7.44 -2.43 -25.71
N PRO A 257 6.33 -2.91 -25.12
CA PRO A 257 5.35 -2.03 -24.50
C PRO A 257 6.01 -1.19 -23.38
N SER A 258 5.94 0.14 -23.49
CA SER A 258 6.66 1.04 -22.58
C SER A 258 6.34 0.83 -21.10
N ASP A 259 5.11 0.43 -20.77
CA ASP A 259 4.71 0.16 -19.38
C ASP A 259 5.33 -1.11 -18.78
N LEU A 260 5.75 -2.03 -19.63
CA LEU A 260 6.26 -3.36 -19.24
C LEU A 260 7.75 -3.51 -19.53
N ALA A 261 8.37 -2.57 -20.25
CA ALA A 261 9.74 -2.64 -20.72
C ALA A 261 10.73 -2.93 -19.57
N THR A 262 10.67 -2.17 -18.48
CA THR A 262 11.53 -2.40 -17.29
C THR A 262 11.41 -3.83 -16.76
N ILE A 263 10.19 -4.37 -16.64
CA ILE A 263 9.96 -5.72 -16.13
C ILE A 263 10.54 -6.76 -17.09
N ILE A 264 10.30 -6.58 -18.39
CA ILE A 264 10.76 -7.50 -19.43
C ILE A 264 12.30 -7.51 -19.50
N TYR A 265 12.95 -6.35 -19.43
CA TYR A 265 14.41 -6.26 -19.36
C TYR A 265 14.94 -6.94 -18.10
N THR A 266 14.40 -6.61 -16.93
CA THR A 266 14.82 -7.17 -15.65
C THR A 266 14.71 -8.69 -15.64
N VAL A 267 13.58 -9.25 -16.06
CA VAL A 267 13.39 -10.71 -16.09
C VAL A 267 14.29 -11.35 -17.14
N GLY A 268 14.45 -10.73 -18.31
CA GLY A 268 15.34 -11.22 -19.36
C GLY A 268 16.80 -11.33 -18.92
N ILE A 269 17.29 -10.35 -18.15
CA ILE A 269 18.63 -10.39 -17.57
C ILE A 269 18.73 -11.38 -16.41
N ARG A 270 17.74 -11.40 -15.50
CA ARG A 270 17.72 -12.32 -14.34
C ARG A 270 17.77 -13.78 -14.78
N GLN A 271 16.97 -14.14 -15.79
CA GLN A 271 16.85 -15.49 -16.33
C GLN A 271 17.89 -15.80 -17.44
N GLY A 272 18.68 -14.80 -17.83
CA GLY A 272 19.65 -14.87 -18.91
C GLY A 272 21.08 -15.09 -18.41
N ASN A 273 22.03 -15.09 -19.35
CA ASN A 273 23.46 -15.19 -19.08
C ASN A 273 24.21 -14.07 -19.83
N ALA A 274 25.51 -14.29 -20.10
CA ALA A 274 26.37 -13.32 -20.78
C ALA A 274 25.79 -12.82 -22.13
N ARG A 275 25.08 -13.67 -22.89
CA ARG A 275 24.50 -13.27 -24.18
C ARG A 275 23.43 -12.18 -24.02
N GLU A 276 22.48 -12.40 -23.12
CA GLU A 276 21.38 -11.46 -22.83
C GLU A 276 21.91 -10.16 -22.20
N TRP A 277 22.93 -10.29 -21.33
CA TRP A 277 23.61 -9.17 -20.69
C TRP A 277 24.38 -8.32 -21.70
N ASP A 278 25.26 -8.93 -22.51
CA ASP A 278 26.08 -8.22 -23.51
C ASP A 278 25.19 -7.54 -24.57
N PHE A 279 24.07 -8.16 -24.95
CA PHE A 279 23.08 -7.53 -25.83
C PHE A 279 22.48 -6.28 -25.19
N THR A 280 21.97 -6.39 -23.97
CA THR A 280 21.35 -5.27 -23.23
C THR A 280 22.35 -4.14 -22.97
N TRP A 281 23.60 -4.47 -22.64
CA TRP A 281 24.67 -3.49 -22.51
C TRP A 281 24.94 -2.75 -23.82
N ASN A 282 24.97 -3.47 -24.93
CA ASN A 282 25.14 -2.86 -26.24
C ASN A 282 23.98 -1.90 -26.56
N GLN A 283 22.73 -2.29 -26.28
CA GLN A 283 21.55 -1.41 -26.43
C GLN A 283 21.66 -0.16 -25.55
N THR A 284 22.12 -0.32 -24.30
CA THR A 284 22.32 0.77 -23.34
C THR A 284 23.32 1.82 -23.84
N ARG A 285 24.37 1.38 -24.55
CA ARG A 285 25.39 2.27 -25.13
C ARG A 285 24.91 3.02 -26.37
N HIS A 286 23.95 2.47 -27.11
CA HIS A 286 23.48 3.03 -28.38
C HIS A 286 22.17 3.83 -28.26
N THR A 287 21.36 3.58 -27.23
CA THR A 287 20.11 4.35 -27.04
C THR A 287 20.39 5.81 -26.71
N ASN A 288 19.67 6.71 -27.37
CA ASN A 288 19.67 8.15 -27.08
C ASN A 288 18.51 8.56 -26.15
N VAL A 289 17.69 7.61 -25.70
CA VAL A 289 16.54 7.87 -24.83
C VAL A 289 16.95 7.67 -23.37
N ALA A 290 17.06 8.76 -22.61
CA ALA A 290 17.52 8.72 -21.22
C ALA A 290 16.67 7.79 -20.33
N ALA A 291 15.35 7.77 -20.52
CA ALA A 291 14.45 6.89 -19.77
C ALA A 291 14.70 5.40 -20.06
N GLU A 292 14.89 5.03 -21.33
CA GLU A 292 15.21 3.64 -21.71
C GLU A 292 16.59 3.25 -21.19
N LYS A 293 17.59 4.14 -21.32
CA LYS A 293 18.94 3.92 -20.77
C LYS A 293 18.91 3.60 -19.28
N HIS A 294 18.11 4.35 -18.51
CA HIS A 294 17.93 4.09 -17.08
C HIS A 294 17.31 2.71 -16.81
N MET A 295 16.26 2.34 -17.55
CA MET A 295 15.62 1.02 -17.42
C MET A 295 16.58 -0.14 -17.74
N LEU A 296 17.39 0.00 -18.79
CA LEU A 296 18.36 -1.01 -19.19
C LEU A 296 19.48 -1.16 -18.15
N LEU A 297 19.99 -0.05 -17.61
CA LEU A 297 20.99 -0.06 -16.54
C LEU A 297 20.45 -0.73 -15.27
N GLU A 298 19.21 -0.42 -14.87
CA GLU A 298 18.53 -1.07 -13.75
C GLU A 298 18.40 -2.58 -13.99
N ALA A 299 18.02 -2.99 -15.19
CA ALA A 299 17.89 -4.40 -15.54
C ALA A 299 19.23 -5.15 -15.53
N LEU A 300 20.33 -4.54 -15.99
CA LEU A 300 21.66 -5.16 -15.96
C LEU A 300 22.13 -5.52 -14.55
N ALA A 301 21.69 -4.76 -13.54
CA ALA A 301 21.95 -5.03 -12.13
C ALA A 301 21.12 -6.19 -11.55
N GLN A 302 20.23 -6.79 -12.33
CA GLN A 302 19.35 -7.89 -11.90
C GLN A 302 19.89 -9.27 -12.33
N THR A 303 21.13 -9.35 -12.84
CA THR A 303 21.74 -10.63 -13.22
C THR A 303 22.01 -11.51 -12.00
N GLU A 304 21.79 -12.81 -12.12
CA GLU A 304 22.15 -13.77 -11.08
C GLU A 304 23.55 -14.36 -11.28
N VAL A 305 24.27 -13.95 -12.33
CA VAL A 305 25.61 -14.43 -12.68
C VAL A 305 26.68 -13.51 -12.06
N PRO A 306 27.40 -13.92 -10.99
CA PRO A 306 28.17 -12.99 -10.17
C PRO A 306 29.28 -12.21 -10.89
N TRP A 307 29.92 -12.80 -11.90
CA TRP A 307 31.02 -12.15 -12.61
C TRP A 307 30.57 -11.08 -13.60
N LEU A 308 29.28 -11.05 -13.99
CA LEU A 308 28.73 -10.02 -14.86
C LEU A 308 28.57 -8.66 -14.15
N PHE A 309 28.57 -8.62 -12.81
CA PHE A 309 28.56 -7.36 -12.05
C PHE A 309 29.85 -6.55 -12.15
N TRP A 310 30.96 -7.20 -12.52
CA TRP A 310 32.30 -6.59 -12.50
C TRP A 310 32.81 -6.17 -13.89
N ARG A 311 31.95 -6.26 -14.92
CA ARG A 311 32.25 -5.81 -16.29
C ARG A 311 31.91 -4.34 -16.50
#